data_AF-A0A432T3L3-F1
#
_entry.id   AF-A0A432T3L3-F1
#
_cell.length_a   1.000
_cell.length_b   1.000
_cell.length_c   1.000
_cell.angle_alpha   90.00
_cell.angle_beta   90.00
_cell.angle_gamma   90.00
#
_symmetry.space_group_name_H-M   'P 1'
#
loop_
_entity.id
_entity.type
_entity.pdbx_description
1 polymer ?
#
loop_
_entity_poly.entity_id
_entity_poly.type
_entity_poly.pdbx_seq_one_letter_code
_entity_poly.pdbx_strand_id
1 'polypeptide(L)'
;LTLIGCGSSDNNTKYSALKTSQRNVKFLVDKEGMSLYTFDKDTLNQSNCDATCQEKWPFFRGANGESEDIKVLEGTDHLAYRNHPLYYFYKDKAPGDVLGNHVKNVWDLVYVPVGSTDAQTALSATEIKQTFLTDKDQRALYVFDKDEDNVSHCYNDTPTATTGCESTWPVFYSTDLGTLPTGTTASDFGVIDRNASKVKKGEPTKQITYKGKPLYYFAPDNKKALSTKGDWVKGVWHLIDID
;
A
#
# COMPACT_ATOMS: atom_id res chain seq x y z
N LEU A 1 -5.87 -6.55 63.36
CA LEU A 1 -4.67 -6.76 62.53
C LEU A 1 -5.13 -6.90 61.08
N THR A 2 -5.13 -5.79 60.33
CA THR A 2 -4.09 -5.36 59.37
C THR A 2 -4.29 -5.98 57.99
N LEU A 3 -4.46 -5.08 57.01
CA LEU A 3 -4.54 -5.30 55.57
C LEU A 3 -3.32 -6.05 55.01
N ILE A 4 -3.44 -6.61 53.80
CA ILE A 4 -2.70 -6.18 52.60
C ILE A 4 -3.38 -6.84 51.39
N GLY A 5 -3.85 -6.01 50.45
CA GLY A 5 -4.25 -6.46 49.13
C GLY A 5 -3.05 -6.59 48.19
N CYS A 6 -3.27 -7.27 47.07
CA CYS A 6 -2.56 -6.95 45.83
C CYS A 6 -3.62 -6.79 44.74
N GLY A 7 -3.96 -5.54 44.47
CA GLY A 7 -4.25 -5.15 43.10
C GLY A 7 -2.94 -5.19 42.31
N SER A 8 -3.03 -5.60 41.06
CA SER A 8 -2.06 -5.30 39.99
C SER A 8 -2.90 -5.40 38.71
N SER A 9 -3.59 -4.32 38.37
CA SER A 9 -3.09 -3.18 37.59
C SER A 9 -3.54 -3.38 36.15
N ASP A 10 -4.57 -2.63 35.79
CA ASP A 10 -4.87 -2.25 34.41
C ASP A 10 -3.58 -1.80 33.73
N ASN A 11 -2.90 -2.71 33.04
CA ASN A 11 -1.98 -2.28 32.01
C ASN A 11 -2.88 -1.97 30.82
N ASN A 12 -3.25 -0.68 30.75
CA ASN A 12 -3.59 0.01 29.53
C ASN A 12 -2.43 -0.15 28.55
N THR A 13 -2.36 -1.32 27.93
CA THR A 13 -1.26 -1.64 27.06
C THR A 13 -1.56 -1.02 25.72
N LYS A 14 -0.79 0.02 25.38
CA LYS A 14 -0.61 0.53 24.02
C LYS A 14 0.04 -0.54 23.10
N TYR A 15 -0.38 -1.80 23.20
CA TYR A 15 -0.03 -2.86 22.28
C TYR A 15 -0.87 -2.69 21.02
N SER A 16 -0.20 -2.56 19.89
CA SER A 16 -0.83 -2.73 18.59
C SER A 16 -0.13 -3.89 17.91
N ALA A 17 -0.44 -5.11 18.37
CA ALA A 17 0.11 -6.31 17.75
C ALA A 17 -0.23 -6.29 16.25
N LEU A 18 0.77 -6.41 15.40
CA LEU A 18 0.54 -6.54 13.98
C LEU A 18 -0.11 -7.89 13.69
N LYS A 19 -1.08 -7.87 12.78
CA LYS A 19 -1.81 -9.05 12.32
C LYS A 19 -1.91 -9.02 10.81
N THR A 20 -2.33 -10.12 10.23
CA THR A 20 -2.69 -10.21 8.83
C THR A 20 -4.16 -10.53 8.67
N SER A 21 -4.73 -10.05 7.58
CA SER A 21 -6.10 -10.34 7.14
C SER A 21 -6.09 -10.66 5.65
N GLN A 22 -7.12 -11.33 5.16
CA GLN A 22 -7.21 -11.68 3.74
C GLN A 22 -8.46 -11.08 3.11
N ARG A 23 -8.36 -10.69 1.83
CA ARG A 23 -9.51 -10.38 0.98
C ARG A 23 -9.42 -11.15 -0.33
N ASN A 24 -10.57 -11.49 -0.90
CA ASN A 24 -10.64 -11.90 -2.30
C ASN A 24 -10.66 -10.64 -3.16
N VAL A 25 -9.82 -10.59 -4.17
CA VAL A 25 -9.64 -9.41 -5.00
C VAL A 25 -9.35 -9.82 -6.45
N LYS A 26 -9.77 -8.95 -7.37
CA LYS A 26 -9.42 -9.04 -8.79
C LYS A 26 -8.24 -8.14 -9.10
N PHE A 27 -7.52 -8.47 -10.15
CA PHE A 27 -6.37 -7.71 -10.60
C PHE A 27 -6.55 -7.29 -12.07
N LEU A 28 -5.78 -6.28 -12.46
CA LEU A 28 -5.78 -5.75 -13.81
C LEU A 28 -5.05 -6.71 -14.75
N VAL A 29 -5.69 -7.00 -15.87
CA VAL A 29 -5.13 -7.80 -16.96
C VAL A 29 -5.30 -7.07 -18.29
N ASP A 30 -4.54 -7.46 -19.30
CA ASP A 30 -4.86 -7.11 -20.69
C ASP A 30 -6.11 -7.87 -21.19
N LYS A 31 -6.52 -7.63 -22.44
CA LYS A 31 -7.67 -8.29 -23.06
C LYS A 31 -7.47 -9.80 -23.30
N GLU A 32 -6.23 -10.27 -23.33
CA GLU A 32 -5.87 -11.68 -23.41
C GLU A 32 -5.84 -12.36 -22.03
N GLY A 33 -5.93 -11.57 -20.94
CA GLY A 33 -5.93 -12.04 -19.55
C GLY A 33 -4.55 -12.12 -18.91
N MET A 34 -3.52 -11.51 -19.50
CA MET A 34 -2.18 -11.42 -18.92
C MET A 34 -2.11 -10.34 -17.84
N SER A 35 -1.48 -10.67 -16.72
CA SER A 35 -1.38 -9.79 -15.54
C SER A 35 -0.54 -8.53 -15.80
N LEU A 36 -0.98 -7.42 -15.21
CA LEU A 36 -0.30 -6.14 -15.26
C LEU A 36 0.23 -5.75 -13.88
N TYR A 37 1.44 -5.19 -13.87
CA TYR A 37 2.20 -4.86 -12.67
C TYR A 37 2.64 -3.39 -12.67
N THR A 38 2.94 -2.87 -11.47
CA THR A 38 3.62 -1.59 -11.25
C THR A 38 4.99 -1.82 -10.62
N PHE A 39 5.88 -0.84 -10.76
CA PHE A 39 7.24 -0.89 -10.24
C PHE A 39 7.42 0.16 -9.15
N ASP A 40 7.71 -0.27 -7.92
CA ASP A 40 7.89 0.60 -6.75
C ASP A 40 8.99 1.66 -6.90
N LYS A 41 9.94 1.43 -7.81
CA LYS A 41 11.02 2.40 -8.06
C LYS A 41 10.65 3.43 -9.11
N ASP A 42 9.51 3.29 -9.77
CA ASP A 42 9.02 4.33 -10.67
C ASP A 42 8.58 5.56 -9.88
N THR A 43 8.65 6.71 -10.54
CA THR A 43 7.96 7.91 -10.06
C THR A 43 6.64 8.04 -10.80
N LEU A 44 5.67 8.75 -10.21
CA LEU A 44 4.41 9.01 -10.91
C LEU A 44 4.66 9.64 -12.29
N ASN A 45 4.01 9.11 -13.31
CA ASN A 45 4.14 9.47 -14.72
C ASN A 45 5.50 9.17 -15.37
N GLN A 46 6.38 8.38 -14.76
CA GLN A 46 7.70 8.10 -15.33
C GLN A 46 8.24 6.72 -14.93
N SER A 47 8.60 5.93 -15.94
CA SER A 47 9.31 4.66 -15.77
C SER A 47 10.80 4.87 -15.52
N ASN A 48 11.33 4.18 -14.51
CA ASN A 48 12.75 3.99 -14.22
C ASN A 48 13.27 2.62 -14.72
N CYS A 49 12.47 1.91 -15.51
CA CYS A 49 12.81 0.60 -16.07
C CYS A 49 13.58 0.77 -17.40
N ASP A 50 14.90 0.58 -17.32
CA ASP A 50 15.80 0.65 -18.47
C ASP A 50 15.63 -0.52 -19.46
N ALA A 51 16.48 -0.55 -20.50
CA ALA A 51 16.44 -1.60 -21.53
C ALA A 51 16.62 -3.02 -20.95
N THR A 52 17.47 -3.18 -19.93
CA THR A 52 17.72 -4.50 -19.30
C THR A 52 16.54 -4.91 -18.43
N CYS A 53 15.93 -3.94 -17.75
CA CYS A 53 14.70 -4.15 -16.99
C CYS A 53 13.57 -4.61 -17.92
N GLN A 54 13.42 -3.99 -19.09
CA GLN A 54 12.39 -4.31 -20.08
C GLN A 54 12.49 -5.71 -20.67
N GLU A 55 13.66 -6.35 -20.67
CA GLU A 55 13.78 -7.77 -21.06
C GLU A 55 12.98 -8.69 -20.12
N LYS A 56 12.82 -8.28 -18.85
CA LYS A 56 12.08 -9.03 -17.82
C LYS A 56 10.71 -8.43 -17.55
N TRP A 57 10.59 -7.13 -17.72
CA TRP A 57 9.39 -6.35 -17.44
C TRP A 57 9.00 -5.51 -18.66
N PRO A 58 8.51 -6.13 -19.74
CA PRO A 58 8.13 -5.39 -20.93
C PRO A 58 7.03 -4.37 -20.61
N PHE A 59 7.12 -3.17 -21.18
CA PHE A 59 6.08 -2.16 -21.01
C PHE A 59 4.76 -2.64 -21.59
N PHE A 60 3.66 -2.37 -20.89
CA PHE A 60 2.33 -2.45 -21.45
C PHE A 60 2.08 -1.24 -22.34
N ARG A 61 2.11 -1.47 -23.65
CA ARG A 61 2.00 -0.40 -24.66
C ARG A 61 0.59 -0.30 -25.23
N GLY A 62 0.19 0.90 -25.58
CA GLY A 62 -1.11 1.17 -26.16
C GLY A 62 -1.37 2.64 -26.45
N ALA A 63 -2.64 2.98 -26.61
CA ALA A 63 -3.10 4.35 -26.85
C ALA A 63 -4.09 4.79 -25.78
N ASN A 64 -4.31 6.10 -25.65
CA ASN A 64 -5.33 6.61 -24.75
C ASN A 64 -6.73 6.16 -25.20
N GLY A 65 -7.43 5.47 -24.31
CA GLY A 65 -8.85 5.17 -24.43
C GLY A 65 -9.73 6.16 -23.67
N GLU A 66 -10.96 5.72 -23.37
CA GLU A 66 -11.94 6.50 -22.59
C GLU A 66 -11.68 6.48 -21.08
N SER A 67 -10.83 5.59 -20.59
CA SER A 67 -10.57 5.44 -19.15
C SER A 67 -9.89 6.69 -18.57
N GLU A 68 -10.38 7.17 -17.43
CA GLU A 68 -9.69 8.20 -16.64
C GLU A 68 -8.54 7.62 -15.81
N ASP A 69 -8.64 6.33 -15.47
CA ASP A 69 -7.65 5.63 -14.65
C ASP A 69 -6.49 5.09 -15.49
N ILE A 70 -6.68 4.81 -16.78
CA ILE A 70 -5.63 4.29 -17.66
C ILE A 70 -5.28 5.32 -18.73
N LYS A 71 -4.04 5.80 -18.71
CA LYS A 71 -3.52 6.81 -19.64
C LYS A 71 -2.12 6.46 -20.11
N VAL A 72 -1.80 6.87 -21.34
CA VAL A 72 -0.44 6.81 -21.88
C VAL A 72 0.42 7.87 -21.18
N LEU A 73 1.64 7.51 -20.79
CA LEU A 73 2.64 8.44 -20.30
C LEU A 73 3.01 9.44 -21.40
N GLU A 74 3.05 10.73 -21.06
CA GLU A 74 3.22 11.81 -22.02
C GLU A 74 4.46 11.60 -22.92
N GLY A 75 4.25 11.69 -24.24
CA GLY A 75 5.32 11.53 -25.22
C GLY A 75 5.76 10.08 -25.48
N THR A 76 5.04 9.08 -24.96
CA THR A 76 5.34 7.66 -25.15
C THR A 76 4.15 6.88 -25.71
N ASP A 77 4.26 5.55 -25.79
CA ASP A 77 3.15 4.60 -25.97
C ASP A 77 2.94 3.70 -24.73
N HIS A 78 3.58 4.01 -23.60
CA HIS A 78 3.54 3.22 -22.38
C HIS A 78 2.29 3.60 -21.56
N LEU A 79 1.40 2.65 -21.31
CA LEU A 79 0.22 2.86 -20.49
C LEU A 79 0.56 2.83 -18.99
N ALA A 80 -0.19 3.61 -18.23
CA ALA A 80 -0.10 3.74 -16.79
C ALA A 80 -1.50 3.65 -16.16
N TYR A 81 -1.60 2.98 -15.02
CA TYR A 81 -2.80 2.96 -14.18
C TYR A 81 -2.65 3.98 -13.05
N ARG A 82 -3.52 4.99 -13.00
CA ARG A 82 -3.48 6.09 -12.03
C ARG A 82 -2.10 6.74 -11.91
N ASN A 83 -1.47 6.95 -13.07
CA ASN A 83 -0.12 7.50 -13.24
C ASN A 83 1.04 6.55 -12.88
N HIS A 84 0.77 5.28 -12.57
CA HIS A 84 1.79 4.25 -12.36
C HIS A 84 2.04 3.47 -13.63
N PRO A 85 3.28 3.47 -14.18
CA PRO A 85 3.59 2.75 -15.42
C PRO A 85 3.26 1.25 -15.31
N LEU A 86 2.66 0.69 -16.36
CA LEU A 86 2.19 -0.70 -16.38
C LEU A 86 3.15 -1.61 -17.11
N TYR A 87 3.37 -2.81 -16.57
CA TYR A 87 4.32 -3.77 -17.09
C TYR A 87 3.71 -5.16 -17.19
N TYR A 88 4.22 -5.94 -18.14
CA TYR A 88 4.12 -7.40 -18.13
C TYR A 88 5.27 -8.01 -17.37
N PHE A 89 5.16 -9.29 -17.01
CA PHE A 89 6.27 -10.08 -16.50
C PHE A 89 6.65 -11.20 -17.45
N TYR A 90 7.94 -11.30 -17.82
CA TYR A 90 8.39 -12.24 -18.84
C TYR A 90 8.20 -13.73 -18.49
N LYS A 91 7.95 -14.08 -17.22
CA LYS A 91 7.67 -15.46 -16.82
C LYS A 91 6.18 -15.81 -16.83
N ASP A 92 5.29 -14.84 -16.92
CA ASP A 92 3.87 -15.12 -17.11
C ASP A 92 3.67 -15.63 -18.54
N LYS A 93 3.09 -16.83 -18.68
CA LYS A 93 2.92 -17.53 -19.96
C LYS A 93 1.47 -17.87 -20.25
N ALA A 94 0.61 -17.85 -19.24
CA ALA A 94 -0.81 -18.10 -19.35
C ALA A 94 -1.63 -16.95 -18.74
N PRO A 95 -2.85 -16.74 -19.24
CA PRO A 95 -3.80 -15.83 -18.61
C PRO A 95 -3.99 -16.15 -17.13
N GLY A 96 -3.89 -15.14 -16.27
CA GLY A 96 -3.99 -15.26 -14.83
C GLY A 96 -2.71 -15.68 -14.09
N ASP A 97 -1.59 -15.91 -14.80
CA ASP A 97 -0.29 -16.04 -14.14
C ASP A 97 0.06 -14.74 -13.42
N VAL A 98 0.43 -14.83 -12.14
CA VAL A 98 0.80 -13.67 -11.28
C VAL A 98 2.23 -13.80 -10.74
N LEU A 99 3.13 -14.44 -11.50
CA LEU A 99 4.47 -14.80 -11.02
C LEU A 99 5.38 -13.58 -10.80
N GLY A 100 4.96 -12.41 -11.28
CA GLY A 100 5.64 -11.14 -11.08
C GLY A 100 5.36 -10.50 -9.71
N ASN A 101 4.29 -10.91 -9.02
CA ASN A 101 3.90 -10.28 -7.76
C ASN A 101 5.01 -10.45 -6.72
N HIS A 102 5.36 -9.37 -6.03
CA HIS A 102 6.43 -9.27 -5.02
C HIS A 102 7.83 -9.68 -5.47
N VAL A 103 8.11 -9.75 -6.77
CA VAL A 103 9.48 -10.03 -7.24
C VAL A 103 10.41 -8.97 -6.67
N LYS A 104 11.39 -9.40 -5.87
CA LYS A 104 12.34 -8.52 -5.15
C LYS A 104 11.69 -7.48 -4.22
N ASN A 105 10.43 -7.66 -3.82
CA ASN A 105 9.67 -6.71 -2.99
C ASN A 105 9.52 -5.31 -3.60
N VAL A 106 9.52 -5.18 -4.93
CA VAL A 106 9.40 -3.89 -5.63
C VAL A 106 8.50 -3.96 -6.86
N TRP A 107 7.87 -5.10 -7.12
CA TRP A 107 6.99 -5.30 -8.26
C TRP A 107 5.65 -5.78 -7.72
N ASP A 108 4.59 -5.05 -8.05
CA ASP A 108 3.29 -5.25 -7.42
C ASP A 108 2.25 -5.50 -8.48
N LEU A 109 1.45 -6.54 -8.28
CA LEU A 109 0.28 -6.82 -9.10
C LEU A 109 -0.75 -5.71 -8.88
N VAL A 110 -1.34 -5.21 -9.97
CA VAL A 110 -2.31 -4.12 -9.88
C VAL A 110 -3.68 -4.67 -9.44
N TYR A 111 -3.90 -4.73 -8.14
CA TYR A 111 -5.22 -5.01 -7.56
C TYR A 111 -6.17 -3.85 -7.82
N VAL A 112 -7.39 -4.13 -8.29
CA VAL A 112 -8.35 -3.07 -8.61
C VAL A 112 -9.69 -3.32 -7.93
N PRO A 113 -10.27 -2.31 -7.25
CA PRO A 113 -11.49 -2.48 -6.47
C PRO A 113 -12.76 -2.50 -7.33
N VAL A 114 -12.71 -1.95 -8.55
CA VAL A 114 -13.83 -1.85 -9.50
C VAL A 114 -13.34 -2.07 -10.93
N GLY A 115 -14.25 -2.42 -11.84
CA GLY A 115 -13.94 -2.77 -13.23
C GLY A 115 -13.13 -1.72 -13.99
N SER A 116 -12.31 -2.16 -14.93
CA SER A 116 -11.68 -1.28 -15.92
C SER A 116 -12.72 -0.80 -16.93
N THR A 117 -12.67 0.48 -17.28
CA THR A 117 -13.44 1.07 -18.38
C THR A 117 -12.61 1.21 -19.67
N ASP A 118 -11.34 0.79 -19.66
CA ASP A 118 -10.48 0.86 -20.84
C ASP A 118 -10.67 -0.35 -21.76
N ALA A 119 -10.65 -0.14 -23.07
CA ALA A 119 -10.82 -1.22 -24.05
C ALA A 119 -9.61 -2.19 -24.12
N GLN A 120 -8.44 -1.79 -23.59
CA GLN A 120 -7.21 -2.59 -23.63
C GLN A 120 -7.01 -3.45 -22.38
N THR A 121 -7.81 -3.24 -21.34
CA THR A 121 -7.66 -3.94 -20.07
C THR A 121 -8.98 -4.49 -19.57
N ALA A 122 -8.90 -5.49 -18.71
CA ALA A 122 -10.05 -6.10 -18.06
C ALA A 122 -9.72 -6.41 -16.60
N LEU A 123 -10.74 -6.86 -15.86
CA LEU A 123 -10.50 -7.55 -14.59
C LEU A 123 -10.22 -9.02 -14.84
N SER A 124 -9.34 -9.58 -14.01
CA SER A 124 -9.11 -11.02 -13.95
C SER A 124 -10.44 -11.81 -13.85
N ALA A 125 -10.50 -12.94 -14.56
CA ALA A 125 -11.65 -13.82 -14.52
C ALA A 125 -11.83 -14.44 -13.11
N THR A 126 -10.71 -14.75 -12.46
CA THR A 126 -10.63 -15.31 -11.11
C THR A 126 -10.25 -14.26 -10.09
N GLU A 127 -10.79 -14.42 -8.88
CA GLU A 127 -10.29 -13.71 -7.70
C GLU A 127 -9.09 -14.47 -7.12
N ILE A 128 -8.13 -13.74 -6.58
CA ILE A 128 -7.04 -14.28 -5.77
C ILE A 128 -7.15 -13.76 -4.34
N LYS A 129 -6.49 -14.44 -3.42
CA LYS A 129 -6.36 -13.96 -2.05
C LYS A 129 -5.20 -12.98 -1.98
N GLN A 130 -5.48 -11.79 -1.48
CA GLN A 130 -4.46 -10.84 -1.06
C GLN A 130 -4.42 -10.81 0.46
N THR A 131 -3.24 -10.98 1.03
CA THR A 131 -3.01 -10.90 2.48
C THR A 131 -2.41 -9.56 2.82
N PHE A 132 -3.03 -8.85 3.75
CA PHE A 132 -2.62 -7.50 4.10
C PHE A 132 -2.41 -7.27 5.59
N LEU A 133 -1.55 -6.31 5.91
CA LEU A 133 -1.27 -5.93 7.29
C LEU A 133 -2.44 -5.19 7.94
N THR A 134 -2.67 -5.55 9.20
CA THR A 134 -3.63 -4.90 10.08
C THR A 134 -3.05 -4.71 11.47
N ASP A 135 -3.66 -3.82 12.25
CA ASP A 135 -3.41 -3.79 13.69
C ASP A 135 -4.17 -4.91 14.44
N LYS A 136 -4.04 -4.94 15.78
CA LYS A 136 -4.68 -5.96 16.62
C LYS A 136 -6.21 -5.99 16.52
N ASP A 137 -6.80 -4.86 16.12
CA ASP A 137 -8.24 -4.62 15.98
C ASP A 137 -8.69 -4.78 14.51
N GLN A 138 -7.84 -5.38 13.66
CA GLN A 138 -8.09 -5.64 12.24
C GLN A 138 -8.31 -4.39 11.39
N ARG A 139 -7.75 -3.24 11.78
CA ARG A 139 -7.73 -2.04 10.93
C ARG A 139 -6.61 -2.15 9.92
N ALA A 140 -6.93 -1.96 8.63
CA ALA A 140 -5.97 -1.98 7.53
C ALA A 140 -4.87 -0.93 7.70
N LEU A 141 -3.65 -1.31 7.30
CA LEU A 141 -2.50 -0.44 7.21
C LEU A 141 -2.14 -0.16 5.76
N TYR A 142 -1.73 1.07 5.50
CA TYR A 142 -1.49 1.61 4.17
C TYR A 142 -0.11 2.27 4.06
N VAL A 143 0.37 2.42 2.83
CA VAL A 143 1.54 3.21 2.45
C VAL A 143 1.15 4.33 1.47
N PHE A 144 2.06 5.28 1.27
CA PHE A 144 1.83 6.47 0.47
C PHE A 144 2.95 6.67 -0.56
N ASP A 145 2.62 6.80 -1.84
CA ASP A 145 3.62 6.90 -2.92
C ASP A 145 4.45 8.18 -2.88
N LYS A 146 3.98 9.22 -2.19
CA LYS A 146 4.75 10.45 -2.05
C LYS A 146 5.70 10.42 -0.85
N ASP A 147 5.72 9.32 -0.10
CA ASP A 147 6.73 9.09 0.90
C ASP A 147 8.05 8.67 0.24
N GLU A 148 9.17 9.04 0.86
CA GLU A 148 10.48 8.49 0.50
C GLU A 148 10.83 7.38 1.50
N ASP A 149 11.83 6.56 1.16
CA ASP A 149 12.32 5.52 2.06
C ASP A 149 12.67 6.12 3.44
N ASN A 150 11.96 5.66 4.46
CA ASN A 150 12.06 6.10 5.85
C ASN A 150 11.74 7.59 6.08
N VAL A 151 11.00 8.23 5.18
CA VAL A 151 10.56 9.63 5.33
C VAL A 151 9.07 9.76 5.04
N SER A 152 8.32 10.18 6.06
CA SER A 152 6.90 10.54 5.91
C SER A 152 6.77 11.98 5.40
N HIS A 153 6.03 12.15 4.31
CA HIS A 153 5.64 13.44 3.71
C HIS A 153 4.18 13.79 4.00
N CYS A 154 3.42 12.91 4.65
CA CYS A 154 2.04 13.17 5.05
C CYS A 154 1.96 14.06 6.31
N TYR A 155 1.70 15.36 6.11
CA TYR A 155 1.44 16.34 7.17
C TYR A 155 0.17 17.14 6.87
N ASN A 156 -0.45 17.70 7.90
CA ASN A 156 -1.41 18.79 7.70
C ASN A 156 -0.69 20.11 7.38
N ASP A 157 -1.40 21.09 6.83
CA ASP A 157 -0.83 22.41 6.51
C ASP A 157 -0.28 23.13 7.76
N THR A 158 -0.94 22.92 8.91
CA THR A 158 -0.46 23.37 10.22
C THR A 158 -0.70 22.30 11.28
N PRO A 159 0.08 22.27 12.38
CA PRO A 159 -0.12 21.32 13.48
C PRO A 159 -1.53 21.37 14.11
N THR A 160 -2.24 22.49 14.00
CA THR A 160 -3.58 22.65 14.59
C THR A 160 -4.72 22.46 13.59
N ALA A 161 -4.42 22.24 12.31
CA ALA A 161 -5.45 22.04 11.30
C ALA A 161 -6.26 20.76 11.58
N THR A 162 -7.57 20.87 11.45
CA THR A 162 -8.50 19.75 11.63
C THR A 162 -8.69 18.93 10.36
N THR A 163 -8.33 19.47 9.19
CA THR A 163 -8.27 18.80 7.90
C THR A 163 -6.82 18.73 7.39
N GLY A 164 -6.56 17.84 6.45
CA GLY A 164 -5.24 17.64 5.86
C GLY A 164 -4.86 16.16 5.75
N CYS A 165 -3.59 15.90 5.41
CA CYS A 165 -3.11 14.55 5.20
C CYS A 165 -3.25 13.69 6.46
N GLU A 166 -2.67 14.11 7.59
CA GLU A 166 -2.70 13.35 8.86
C GLU A 166 -4.12 13.22 9.44
N SER A 167 -5.01 14.17 9.15
CA SER A 167 -6.41 14.04 9.54
C SER A 167 -7.17 12.97 8.76
N THR A 168 -6.76 12.69 7.53
CA THR A 168 -7.34 11.63 6.68
C THR A 168 -6.58 10.31 6.82
N TRP A 169 -5.28 10.41 7.05
CA TRP A 169 -4.32 9.32 7.10
C TRP A 169 -3.48 9.40 8.38
N PRO A 170 -4.06 9.07 9.55
CA PRO A 170 -3.32 9.06 10.80
C PRO A 170 -2.16 8.06 10.73
N VAL A 171 -1.02 8.38 11.34
CA VAL A 171 0.14 7.49 11.32
C VAL A 171 -0.08 6.26 12.21
N PHE A 172 0.54 5.15 11.83
CA PHE A 172 0.66 4.00 12.70
C PHE A 172 1.94 4.08 13.52
N TYR A 173 1.77 4.04 14.84
CA TYR A 173 2.89 3.92 15.77
C TYR A 173 2.53 2.99 16.93
N SER A 174 3.50 2.15 17.30
CA SER A 174 3.47 1.35 18.52
C SER A 174 4.88 1.14 19.03
N THR A 175 5.02 1.08 20.35
CA THR A 175 6.30 0.74 21.01
C THR A 175 6.56 -0.77 21.04
N ASP A 176 5.54 -1.58 20.75
CA ASP A 176 5.62 -3.03 20.77
C ASP A 176 4.66 -3.61 19.71
N LEU A 177 5.23 -4.24 18.69
CA LEU A 177 4.51 -4.87 17.58
C LEU A 177 4.02 -6.29 17.92
N GLY A 178 4.35 -6.80 19.12
CA GLY A 178 4.02 -8.14 19.55
C GLY A 178 4.69 -9.21 18.68
N THR A 179 4.04 -10.38 18.59
CA THR A 179 4.45 -11.43 17.66
C THR A 179 4.14 -11.01 16.24
N LEU A 180 5.16 -10.96 15.39
CA LEU A 180 5.00 -10.56 13.99
C LEU A 180 4.21 -11.62 13.20
N PRO A 181 3.36 -11.19 12.24
CA PRO A 181 2.64 -12.12 11.38
C PRO A 181 3.57 -13.01 10.56
N THR A 182 3.10 -14.22 10.23
CA THR A 182 3.76 -15.08 9.25
C THR A 182 3.94 -14.34 7.92
N GLY A 183 5.09 -14.56 7.26
CA GLY A 183 5.45 -13.82 6.04
C GLY A 183 6.22 -12.52 6.30
N THR A 184 6.34 -12.10 7.57
CA THR A 184 7.12 -10.91 7.95
C THR A 184 8.24 -11.24 8.92
N THR A 185 9.25 -10.37 8.96
CA THR A 185 10.41 -10.46 9.83
C THR A 185 10.65 -9.14 10.55
N ALA A 186 11.40 -9.15 11.64
CA ALA A 186 11.73 -7.92 12.36
C ALA A 186 12.49 -6.90 11.49
N SER A 187 13.29 -7.36 10.52
CA SER A 187 14.00 -6.50 9.58
C SER A 187 13.09 -5.80 8.57
N ASP A 188 11.86 -6.28 8.39
CA ASP A 188 10.88 -5.58 7.55
C ASP A 188 10.34 -4.34 8.26
N PHE A 189 10.52 -4.19 9.58
CA PHE A 189 9.95 -3.07 10.32
C PHE A 189 11.01 -2.10 10.82
N GLY A 190 10.72 -0.81 10.72
CA GLY A 190 11.55 0.27 11.24
C GLY A 190 10.75 1.27 12.06
N VAL A 191 11.46 2.19 12.71
CA VAL A 191 10.87 3.36 13.39
C VAL A 191 11.55 4.60 12.85
N ILE A 192 10.76 5.57 12.39
CA ILE A 192 11.26 6.87 11.94
C ILE A 192 10.83 7.97 12.91
N ASP A 193 11.69 8.97 13.06
CA ASP A 193 11.34 10.24 13.70
C ASP A 193 10.76 11.20 12.66
N ARG A 194 9.61 11.80 12.99
CA ARG A 194 8.89 12.74 12.13
C ARG A 194 9.25 14.17 12.51
N ASN A 195 9.01 15.12 11.61
CA ASN A 195 9.28 16.53 11.87
C ASN A 195 8.31 17.08 12.94
N ALA A 196 8.79 17.21 14.17
CA ALA A 196 7.99 17.62 15.33
C ALA A 196 7.30 18.99 15.15
N SER A 197 7.82 19.88 14.30
CA SER A 197 7.22 21.18 14.00
C SER A 197 6.02 21.09 13.04
N LYS A 198 5.87 19.96 12.33
CA LYS A 198 4.78 19.73 11.36
C LYS A 198 3.71 18.77 11.87
N VAL A 199 4.08 17.85 12.76
CA VAL A 199 3.17 16.82 13.30
C VAL A 199 1.92 17.47 13.88
N LYS A 200 0.75 17.01 13.43
CA LYS A 200 -0.54 17.40 13.98
C LYS A 200 -0.58 17.22 15.50
N LYS A 201 -1.11 18.23 16.21
CA LYS A 201 -1.24 18.24 17.66
C LYS A 201 -2.01 17.01 18.17
N GLY A 202 -1.35 16.21 18.99
CA GLY A 202 -1.91 14.98 19.57
C GLY A 202 -1.55 13.71 18.81
N GLU A 203 -0.93 13.81 17.63
CA GLU A 203 -0.39 12.65 16.90
C GLU A 203 1.02 12.27 17.37
N PRO A 204 1.44 11.01 17.20
CA PRO A 204 2.80 10.58 17.47
C PRO A 204 3.85 11.30 16.60
N THR A 205 4.99 11.65 17.21
CA THR A 205 6.20 12.14 16.50
C THR A 205 7.06 11.01 15.94
N LYS A 206 6.72 9.76 16.23
CA LYS A 206 7.37 8.57 15.67
C LYS A 206 6.35 7.78 14.85
N GLN A 207 6.83 7.03 13.88
CA GLN A 207 5.99 6.21 13.01
C GLN A 207 6.72 4.92 12.65
N ILE A 208 5.97 3.84 12.50
CA ILE A 208 6.51 2.55 12.06
C ILE A 208 6.61 2.56 10.54
N THR A 209 7.64 1.93 9.99
CA THR A 209 7.79 1.63 8.57
C THR A 209 7.67 0.13 8.31
N TYR A 210 7.21 -0.25 7.13
CA TYR A 210 7.32 -1.61 6.58
C TYR A 210 8.13 -1.56 5.29
N LYS A 211 9.25 -2.29 5.23
CA LYS A 211 10.24 -2.27 4.16
C LYS A 211 10.63 -0.84 3.74
N GLY A 212 10.82 0.03 4.73
CA GLY A 212 11.15 1.44 4.54
C GLY A 212 9.95 2.38 4.31
N LYS A 213 8.78 1.86 3.96
CA LYS A 213 7.57 2.67 3.68
C LYS A 213 6.83 3.04 4.97
N PRO A 214 6.55 4.32 5.26
CA PRO A 214 5.81 4.72 6.47
C PRO A 214 4.37 4.20 6.50
N LEU A 215 3.93 3.77 7.69
CA LEU A 215 2.63 3.10 7.88
C LEU A 215 1.53 4.06 8.33
N TYR A 216 0.34 3.93 7.73
CA TYR A 216 -0.82 4.78 7.99
C TYR A 216 -2.10 3.97 8.20
N TYR A 217 -3.04 4.57 8.94
CA TYR A 217 -4.45 4.21 8.93
C TYR A 217 -5.22 5.07 7.92
N PHE A 218 -6.44 4.68 7.59
CA PHE A 218 -7.38 5.50 6.82
C PHE A 218 -8.57 5.90 7.70
N ALA A 219 -8.75 7.20 7.97
CA ALA A 219 -9.78 7.68 8.89
C ALA A 219 -11.21 7.31 8.46
N PRO A 220 -11.58 7.41 7.16
CA PRO A 220 -12.91 7.02 6.67
C PRO A 220 -13.25 5.53 6.79
N ASP A 221 -12.29 4.65 7.07
CA ASP A 221 -12.60 3.26 7.44
C ASP A 221 -13.33 3.18 8.80
N ASN A 222 -13.43 4.28 9.57
CA ASN A 222 -14.21 4.39 10.81
C ASN A 222 -13.88 3.31 11.86
N LYS A 223 -12.65 2.81 11.88
CA LYS A 223 -12.23 1.66 12.70
C LYS A 223 -13.03 0.37 12.43
N LYS A 224 -13.67 0.28 11.27
CA LYS A 224 -14.36 -0.94 10.84
C LYS A 224 -13.32 -1.98 10.48
N ALA A 225 -13.29 -3.06 11.25
CA ALA A 225 -12.44 -4.21 10.99
C ALA A 225 -12.57 -4.65 9.52
N LEU A 226 -11.44 -4.95 8.89
CA LEU A 226 -11.32 -5.46 7.52
C LEU A 226 -11.76 -4.49 6.40
N SER A 227 -12.07 -3.23 6.71
CA SER A 227 -12.30 -2.22 5.67
C SER A 227 -10.98 -1.85 5.01
N THR A 228 -10.94 -1.91 3.68
CA THR A 228 -9.75 -1.59 2.85
C THR A 228 -10.04 -0.44 1.88
N LYS A 229 -10.90 0.53 2.24
CA LYS A 229 -11.36 1.58 1.31
C LYS A 229 -10.31 2.65 1.04
N GLY A 230 -9.21 2.64 1.79
CA GLY A 230 -8.07 3.52 1.55
C GLY A 230 -7.27 3.10 0.31
N ASP A 231 -7.43 1.86 -0.15
CA ASP A 231 -6.66 1.33 -1.26
C ASP A 231 -6.98 2.08 -2.56
N TRP A 232 -5.93 2.47 -3.27
CA TRP A 232 -5.93 3.32 -4.45
C TRP A 232 -6.60 4.70 -4.29
N VAL A 233 -6.83 5.20 -3.07
CA VAL A 233 -7.39 6.54 -2.88
C VAL A 233 -6.49 7.58 -3.56
N LYS A 234 -7.07 8.41 -4.44
CA LYS A 234 -6.35 9.39 -5.27
C LYS A 234 -5.20 8.80 -6.10
N GLY A 235 -5.17 7.47 -6.29
CA GLY A 235 -4.13 6.77 -7.04
C GLY A 235 -2.77 6.65 -6.35
N VAL A 236 -2.66 7.04 -5.08
CA VAL A 236 -1.35 7.16 -4.40
C VAL A 236 -1.25 6.50 -3.03
N TRP A 237 -2.33 5.85 -2.59
CA TRP A 237 -2.40 5.17 -1.31
C TRP A 237 -2.64 3.70 -1.55
N HIS A 238 -1.83 2.84 -0.93
CA HIS A 238 -1.89 1.40 -1.19
C HIS A 238 -2.02 0.62 0.10
N LEU A 239 -2.89 -0.37 0.07
CA LEU A 239 -2.95 -1.38 1.10
C LEU A 239 -1.64 -2.17 1.13
N ILE A 240 -1.12 -2.47 2.32
CA ILE A 240 0.12 -3.24 2.42
C ILE A 240 -0.17 -4.70 2.16
N ASP A 241 0.21 -5.15 0.97
CA ASP A 241 0.27 -6.56 0.61
C ASP A 241 1.55 -7.20 1.17
N ILE A 242 1.45 -8.45 1.62
CA ILE A 242 2.57 -9.21 2.17
C ILE A 242 2.78 -10.59 1.54
N ASP A 243 1.97 -10.96 0.54
CA ASP A 243 1.99 -12.27 -0.12
C ASP A 243 2.38 -12.20 -1.60
#